data_AF-A0A174EFT3-F1
#
_entry.id   AF-A0A174EFT3-F1
#
_cell.length_a   1.000
_cell.length_b   1.000
_cell.length_c   1.000
_cell.angle_alpha   90.00
_cell.angle_beta   90.00
_cell.angle_gamma   90.00
#
_symmetry.space_group_name_H-M   'P 1'
#
loop_
_entity.id
_entity.type
_entity.pdbx_description
1 polymer ?
#
loop_
_entity_poly.entity_id
_entity_poly.type
_entity_poly.pdbx_seq_one_letter_code
_entity_poly.pdbx_strand_id
1 'polypeptide(L)'
;MKNIFSFLLALISLFATFPYPVTPLQLSLLSAVTIGVPSFFLALEPNHSLVKGKFLSNVFRAALPGGLTDLFVVLGVEIFFLTFGFSEAELSTMSAILLIVIGIMVLYEVCKPFDWKRRVLWGAMAGSSAVTILGFGGSFGLSPLGTQAFLVLLVFLGLAYSIMRFMLGLFDQGERLLNRGRHLRKRR
;
A
#
# COMPACT_ATOMS: atom_id res chain seq x y z
N MET A 1 -1.04 -3.03 -5.91
CA MET A 1 -0.09 -2.57 -4.87
C MET A 1 1.12 -3.49 -4.84
N LYS A 2 1.07 -4.64 -4.13
CA LYS A 2 2.14 -5.65 -4.06
C LYS A 2 2.98 -5.82 -5.33
N ASN A 3 2.36 -6.22 -6.44
CA ASN A 3 3.12 -6.54 -7.66
C ASN A 3 3.75 -5.31 -8.33
N ILE A 4 3.16 -4.12 -8.19
CA ILE A 4 3.72 -2.88 -8.73
C ILE A 4 4.89 -2.42 -7.85
N PHE A 5 4.71 -2.47 -6.53
CA PHE A 5 5.79 -2.20 -5.57
C PHE A 5 6.97 -3.14 -5.78
N SER A 6 6.75 -4.46 -5.78
CA SER A 6 7.81 -5.44 -5.99
C SER A 6 8.47 -5.31 -7.36
N PHE A 7 7.72 -4.96 -8.42
CA PHE A 7 8.28 -4.75 -9.76
C PHE A 7 9.14 -3.48 -9.84
N LEU A 8 8.65 -2.34 -9.31
CA LEU A 8 9.40 -1.09 -9.30
C LEU A 8 10.65 -1.19 -8.43
N LEU A 9 10.52 -1.83 -7.26
CA LEU A 9 11.66 -2.06 -6.37
C LEU A 9 12.70 -2.97 -7.05
N ALA A 10 12.27 -4.06 -7.70
CA ALA A 10 13.19 -4.92 -8.46
C ALA A 10 13.90 -4.17 -9.60
N LEU A 11 13.20 -3.24 -10.26
CA LEU A 11 13.78 -2.41 -11.32
C LEU A 11 14.82 -1.44 -10.76
N ILE A 12 14.59 -0.84 -9.60
CA ILE A 12 15.56 0.04 -8.93
C ILE A 12 16.73 -0.77 -8.37
N SER A 13 16.46 -1.93 -7.77
CA SER A 13 17.48 -2.84 -7.26
C SER A 13 18.40 -3.40 -8.36
N LEU A 14 17.97 -3.39 -9.62
CA LEU A 14 18.80 -3.74 -10.78
C LEU A 14 19.91 -2.71 -11.01
N PHE A 15 19.65 -1.43 -10.71
CA PHE A 15 20.61 -0.33 -10.89
C PHE A 15 21.34 0.05 -9.60
N ALA A 16 20.82 -0.34 -8.43
CA ALA A 16 21.42 -0.07 -7.14
C ALA A 16 21.29 -1.27 -6.20
N THR A 17 22.41 -1.73 -5.63
CA THR A 17 22.44 -2.88 -4.70
C THR A 17 21.86 -2.48 -3.35
N PHE A 18 20.53 -2.49 -3.25
CA PHE A 18 19.79 -2.23 -2.02
C PHE A 18 19.31 -3.55 -1.40
N PRO A 19 19.50 -3.77 -0.08
CA PRO A 19 18.96 -4.94 0.60
C PRO A 19 17.43 -4.93 0.54
N TYR A 20 16.82 -6.08 0.30
CA TYR A 20 15.37 -6.15 0.17
C TYR A 20 14.72 -5.82 1.53
N PRO A 21 13.91 -4.75 1.63
CA PRO A 21 13.55 -4.13 2.92
C PRO A 21 12.43 -4.87 3.65
N VAL A 22 11.92 -5.99 3.14
CA VAL A 22 10.84 -6.76 3.78
C VAL A 22 11.05 -8.25 3.64
N THR A 23 10.83 -8.99 4.72
CA THR A 23 10.99 -10.45 4.67
C THR A 23 9.85 -11.10 3.90
N PRO A 24 10.07 -12.28 3.26
CA PRO A 24 9.02 -13.01 2.56
C PRO A 24 7.80 -13.33 3.44
N LEU A 25 8.04 -13.56 4.74
CA LEU A 25 6.98 -13.81 5.73
C LEU A 25 6.08 -12.57 5.90
N GLN A 26 6.66 -11.39 6.06
CA GLN A 26 5.92 -10.13 6.16
C GLN A 26 5.13 -9.83 4.88
N LEU A 27 5.72 -10.11 3.71
CA LEU A 27 5.05 -9.94 2.43
C LEU A 27 3.84 -10.88 2.27
N SER A 28 3.97 -12.12 2.73
CA SER A 28 2.87 -13.10 2.74
C SER A 28 1.72 -12.61 3.62
N LEU A 29 2.00 -12.19 4.85
CA LEU A 29 1.00 -11.62 5.77
C LEU A 29 0.30 -10.41 5.20
N LEU A 30 1.08 -9.47 4.70
CA LEU A 30 0.55 -8.29 4.05
C LEU A 30 -0.41 -8.68 2.93
N SER A 31 0.01 -9.61 2.07
CA SER A 31 -0.82 -10.06 0.96
C SER A 31 -2.10 -10.75 1.42
N ALA A 32 -2.06 -11.54 2.50
CA ALA A 32 -3.23 -12.21 3.05
C ALA A 32 -4.23 -11.19 3.62
N VAL A 33 -3.76 -10.24 4.43
CA VAL A 33 -4.62 -9.30 5.18
C VAL A 33 -5.11 -8.13 4.31
N THR A 34 -4.27 -7.60 3.42
CA THR A 34 -4.62 -6.41 2.63
C THR A 34 -5.22 -6.73 1.27
N ILE A 35 -4.95 -7.93 0.72
CA ILE A 35 -5.41 -8.32 -0.62
C ILE A 35 -6.28 -9.56 -0.57
N GLY A 36 -5.81 -10.67 0.01
CA GLY A 36 -6.44 -11.98 -0.08
C GLY A 36 -7.83 -12.01 0.54
N VAL A 37 -7.92 -11.76 1.85
CA VAL A 37 -9.19 -11.79 2.58
C VAL A 37 -10.18 -10.75 2.04
N PRO A 38 -9.81 -9.47 1.85
CA PRO A 38 -10.76 -8.48 1.33
C PRO A 38 -11.26 -8.82 -0.07
N SER A 39 -10.39 -9.29 -0.97
CA SER A 39 -10.79 -9.63 -2.33
C SER A 39 -11.75 -10.81 -2.37
N PHE A 40 -11.58 -11.80 -1.48
CA PHE A 40 -12.49 -12.93 -1.38
C PHE A 40 -13.89 -12.47 -0.96
N PHE A 41 -14.00 -11.67 0.09
CA PHE A 41 -15.29 -11.14 0.54
C PHE A 41 -15.92 -10.17 -0.46
N LEU A 42 -15.13 -9.33 -1.12
CA LEU A 42 -15.61 -8.44 -2.18
C LEU A 42 -16.05 -9.21 -3.44
N ALA A 43 -15.42 -10.36 -3.74
CA ALA A 43 -15.83 -11.23 -4.85
C ALA A 43 -17.13 -11.98 -4.57
N LEU A 44 -17.44 -12.26 -3.30
CA LEU A 44 -18.74 -12.82 -2.88
C LEU A 44 -19.87 -11.80 -2.92
N GLU A 45 -19.57 -10.49 -2.96
CA GLU A 45 -20.58 -9.46 -3.16
C GLU A 45 -21.06 -9.49 -4.62
N PRO A 46 -22.38 -9.65 -4.88
CA PRO A 46 -22.89 -9.76 -6.23
C PRO A 46 -22.60 -8.47 -7.02
N ASN A 47 -21.59 -8.55 -7.89
CA ASN A 47 -21.18 -7.43 -8.71
C ASN A 47 -21.98 -7.42 -10.03
N HIS A 48 -23.01 -6.59 -10.10
CA HIS A 48 -23.81 -6.39 -11.31
C HIS A 48 -23.22 -5.33 -12.28
N SER A 49 -21.99 -4.86 -12.04
CA SER A 49 -21.33 -3.93 -12.95
C SER A 49 -20.50 -4.69 -14.00
N LEU A 50 -21.07 -4.85 -15.19
CA LEU A 50 -20.32 -5.26 -16.39
C LEU A 50 -19.11 -4.32 -16.56
N VAL A 51 -17.91 -4.87 -16.52
CA VAL A 51 -16.69 -4.09 -16.75
C VAL A 51 -16.68 -3.60 -18.21
N LYS A 52 -17.10 -2.35 -18.42
CA LYS A 52 -17.05 -1.70 -19.74
C LYS A 52 -15.66 -1.09 -19.95
N GLY A 53 -14.78 -1.78 -20.70
CA GLY A 53 -13.55 -1.19 -21.27
C GLY A 53 -12.26 -2.03 -21.14
N LYS A 54 -11.10 -1.40 -21.36
CA LYS A 54 -9.75 -1.99 -21.28
C LYS A 54 -9.37 -2.31 -19.82
N PHE A 55 -9.74 -3.50 -19.34
CA PHE A 55 -9.48 -4.02 -17.99
C PHE A 55 -8.09 -3.69 -17.43
N LEU A 56 -7.03 -4.00 -18.20
CA LEU A 56 -5.65 -3.85 -17.73
C LEU A 56 -5.30 -2.40 -17.38
N SER A 57 -5.77 -1.43 -18.19
CA SER A 57 -5.49 -0.01 -17.96
C SER A 57 -6.22 0.53 -16.73
N ASN A 58 -7.41 0.02 -16.43
CA ASN A 58 -8.16 0.46 -15.25
C ASN A 58 -7.55 -0.15 -13.98
N VAL A 59 -7.15 -1.42 -14.04
CA VAL A 59 -6.48 -2.10 -12.91
C VAL A 59 -5.13 -1.45 -12.59
N PHE A 60 -4.29 -1.17 -13.60
CA PHE A 60 -3.02 -0.47 -13.39
C PHE A 60 -3.22 0.93 -12.80
N ARG A 61 -4.22 1.68 -13.27
CA ARG A 61 -4.50 3.03 -12.76
C ARG A 61 -5.01 3.05 -11.33
N ALA A 62 -5.87 2.11 -10.96
CA ALA A 62 -6.34 1.98 -9.58
C ALA A 62 -5.22 1.50 -8.64
N ALA A 63 -4.29 0.66 -9.13
CA ALA A 63 -3.20 0.09 -8.34
C ALA A 63 -1.91 0.94 -8.31
N LEU A 64 -1.81 1.99 -9.10
CA LEU A 64 -0.63 2.86 -9.16
C LEU A 64 -0.45 3.79 -7.95
N PRO A 65 -1.46 4.55 -7.48
CA PRO A 65 -1.23 5.53 -6.41
C PRO A 65 -0.79 4.90 -5.09
N GLY A 66 -1.35 3.75 -4.72
CA GLY A 66 -0.90 3.02 -3.53
C GLY A 66 0.50 2.42 -3.70
N GLY A 67 0.80 1.81 -4.85
CA GLY A 67 2.13 1.22 -5.10
C GLY A 67 3.25 2.26 -5.19
N LEU A 68 2.97 3.46 -5.70
CA LEU A 68 3.90 4.58 -5.69
C LEU A 68 4.09 5.13 -4.28
N THR A 69 3.02 5.23 -3.49
CA THR A 69 3.11 5.64 -2.07
C THR A 69 4.02 4.68 -1.30
N ASP A 70 3.81 3.37 -1.44
CA ASP A 70 4.66 2.33 -0.85
C ASP A 70 6.12 2.52 -1.25
N LEU A 71 6.38 2.76 -2.54
CA LEU A 71 7.73 2.97 -3.06
C LEU A 71 8.42 4.18 -2.42
N PHE A 72 7.77 5.34 -2.40
CA PHE A 72 8.36 6.57 -1.85
C PHE A 72 8.61 6.46 -0.35
N VAL A 73 7.69 5.84 0.38
CA VAL A 73 7.79 5.66 1.83
C VAL A 73 8.93 4.70 2.16
N VAL A 74 9.02 3.55 1.48
CA VAL A 74 10.08 2.55 1.73
C VAL A 74 11.46 3.11 1.35
N LEU A 75 11.60 3.76 0.19
CA LEU A 75 12.86 4.40 -0.20
C LEU A 75 13.28 5.50 0.80
N GLY A 76 12.32 6.25 1.32
CA GLY A 76 12.60 7.25 2.35
C GLY A 76 13.12 6.62 3.64
N VAL A 77 12.50 5.54 4.12
CA VAL A 77 12.99 4.82 5.32
C VAL A 77 14.38 4.23 5.06
N GLU A 78 14.64 3.74 3.86
CA GLU A 78 15.93 3.18 3.47
C GLU A 78 17.06 4.22 3.46
N ILE A 79 16.79 5.44 3.00
CA ILE A 79 17.74 6.57 3.11
C ILE A 79 18.03 6.89 4.59
N PHE A 80 17.02 6.85 5.45
CA PHE A 80 17.19 7.06 6.89
C PHE A 80 17.97 5.91 7.54
N PHE A 81 17.75 4.65 7.11
CA PHE A 81 18.56 3.52 7.54
C PHE A 81 20.05 3.73 7.25
N LEU A 82 20.40 4.17 6.04
CA LEU A 82 21.79 4.45 5.67
C LEU A 82 22.39 5.62 6.46
N THR A 83 21.56 6.60 6.85
CA THR A 83 22.02 7.81 7.54
C THR A 83 22.17 7.60 9.06
N PHE A 84 21.26 6.86 9.68
CA PHE A 84 21.20 6.64 11.13
C PHE A 84 21.84 5.31 11.57
N GLY A 85 22.20 4.43 10.64
CA GLY A 85 22.86 3.16 10.93
C GLY A 85 21.97 2.16 11.69
N PHE A 86 20.67 2.15 11.39
CA PHE A 86 19.73 1.19 11.99
C PHE A 86 20.09 -0.26 11.64
N SER A 87 19.58 -1.22 12.40
CA SER A 87 19.72 -2.63 12.05
C SER A 87 18.79 -3.02 10.89
N GLU A 88 19.17 -4.02 10.09
CA GLU A 88 18.31 -4.55 9.01
C GLU A 88 16.96 -5.05 9.55
N ALA A 89 16.95 -5.55 10.79
CA ALA A 89 15.75 -6.03 11.46
C ALA A 89 14.76 -4.88 11.79
N GLU A 90 15.27 -3.71 12.17
CA GLU A 90 14.46 -2.51 12.38
C GLU A 90 13.94 -1.95 11.06
N LEU A 91 14.78 -1.89 10.02
CA LEU A 91 14.37 -1.48 8.66
C LEU A 91 13.22 -2.36 8.15
N SER A 92 13.36 -3.68 8.31
CA SER A 92 12.35 -4.64 7.90
C SER A 92 11.04 -4.48 8.66
N THR A 93 11.13 -4.25 9.96
CA THR A 93 9.96 -4.03 10.82
C THR A 93 9.22 -2.74 10.45
N MET A 94 9.95 -1.63 10.27
CA MET A 94 9.36 -0.35 9.88
C MET A 94 8.68 -0.44 8.52
N SER A 95 9.36 -1.03 7.53
CA SER A 95 8.84 -1.20 6.18
C SER A 95 7.58 -2.07 6.18
N ALA A 96 7.58 -3.19 6.91
CA ALA A 96 6.40 -4.05 7.03
C ALA A 96 5.19 -3.32 7.62
N ILE A 97 5.39 -2.57 8.71
CA ILE A 97 4.30 -1.79 9.35
C ILE A 97 3.76 -0.74 8.38
N LEU A 98 4.64 0.00 7.70
CA LEU A 98 4.25 1.05 6.75
C LEU A 98 3.43 0.47 5.60
N LEU A 99 3.88 -0.63 4.99
CA LEU A 99 3.15 -1.28 3.90
C LEU A 99 1.79 -1.83 4.37
N ILE A 100 1.68 -2.36 5.59
CA ILE A 100 0.39 -2.80 6.15
C ILE A 100 -0.56 -1.61 6.30
N VAL A 101 -0.07 -0.50 6.87
CA VAL A 101 -0.88 0.71 7.08
C VAL A 101 -1.34 1.31 5.75
N ILE A 102 -0.43 1.46 4.78
CA ILE A 102 -0.77 1.94 3.43
C ILE A 102 -1.75 0.98 2.76
N GLY A 103 -1.57 -0.34 2.91
CA GLY A 103 -2.51 -1.34 2.41
C GLY A 103 -3.92 -1.18 2.96
N ILE A 104 -4.07 -0.88 4.25
CA ILE A 104 -5.39 -0.59 4.88
C ILE A 104 -5.96 0.74 4.36
N MET A 105 -5.13 1.77 4.15
CA MET A 105 -5.56 3.04 3.56
C MET A 105 -6.03 2.85 2.11
N VAL A 106 -5.36 2.00 1.33
CA VAL A 106 -5.79 1.64 -0.03
C VAL A 106 -7.11 0.89 0.02
N LEU A 107 -7.25 -0.07 0.93
CA LEU A 107 -8.48 -0.81 1.12
C LEU A 107 -9.64 0.14 1.48
N TYR A 108 -9.39 1.15 2.31
CA TYR A 108 -10.37 2.18 2.65
C TYR A 108 -10.90 2.91 1.41
N GLU A 109 -10.02 3.30 0.48
CA GLU A 109 -10.42 3.95 -0.77
C GLU A 109 -11.17 3.00 -1.72
N VAL A 110 -10.75 1.73 -1.81
CA VAL A 110 -11.44 0.71 -2.63
C VAL A 110 -12.83 0.37 -2.08
N CYS A 111 -13.03 0.48 -0.77
CA CYS A 111 -14.30 0.22 -0.13
C CYS A 111 -15.31 1.37 -0.27
N LYS A 112 -14.97 2.52 -0.86
CA LYS A 112 -15.96 3.58 -1.14
C LYS A 112 -16.84 3.21 -2.35
N PRO A 113 -18.16 3.45 -2.31
CA PRO A 113 -18.96 3.99 -1.18
C PRO A 113 -19.15 2.97 -0.04
N PHE A 114 -19.07 3.45 1.21
CA PHE A 114 -19.09 2.59 2.41
C PHE A 114 -20.47 1.98 2.70
N ASP A 115 -20.72 0.80 2.17
CA ASP A 115 -21.80 -0.06 2.65
C ASP A 115 -21.46 -0.72 3.99
N TRP A 116 -22.49 -1.15 4.75
CA TRP A 116 -22.32 -1.77 6.07
C TRP A 116 -21.35 -2.96 6.04
N LYS A 117 -21.45 -3.82 5.00
CA LYS A 117 -20.57 -4.99 4.80
C LYS A 117 -19.12 -4.58 4.61
N ARG A 118 -18.88 -3.52 3.83
CA ARG A 118 -17.54 -2.98 3.54
C ARG A 118 -16.90 -2.34 4.77
N ARG A 119 -17.72 -1.72 5.63
CA ARG A 119 -17.26 -1.17 6.92
C ARG A 119 -16.85 -2.27 7.90
N VAL A 120 -17.62 -3.36 7.99
CA VAL A 120 -17.27 -4.53 8.80
C VAL A 120 -15.99 -5.18 8.27
N LEU A 121 -15.87 -5.35 6.96
CA LEU A 121 -14.66 -5.91 6.33
C LEU A 121 -13.43 -5.05 6.62
N TRP A 122 -13.52 -3.74 6.38
CA TRP A 122 -12.42 -2.82 6.64
C TRP A 122 -12.03 -2.81 8.13
N GLY A 123 -13.02 -2.75 9.03
CA GLY A 123 -12.79 -2.80 10.47
C GLY A 123 -12.15 -4.13 10.93
N ALA A 124 -12.58 -5.26 10.37
CA ALA A 124 -12.00 -6.56 10.66
C ALA A 124 -10.53 -6.64 10.20
N MET A 125 -10.19 -6.10 9.03
CA MET A 125 -8.82 -6.10 8.52
C MET A 125 -7.91 -5.11 9.26
N ALA A 126 -8.43 -3.95 9.64
CA ALA A 126 -7.71 -3.00 10.48
C ALA A 126 -7.46 -3.61 11.87
N GLY A 127 -8.47 -4.26 12.46
CA GLY A 127 -8.37 -4.95 13.74
C GLY A 127 -7.38 -6.11 13.70
N SER A 128 -7.46 -6.99 12.71
CA SER A 128 -6.53 -8.13 12.56
C SER A 128 -5.09 -7.65 12.38
N SER A 129 -4.88 -6.56 11.62
CA SER A 129 -3.56 -5.95 11.45
C SER A 129 -3.02 -5.40 12.77
N ALA A 130 -3.85 -4.68 13.54
CA ALA A 130 -3.46 -4.16 14.84
C ALA A 130 -3.11 -5.28 15.83
N VAL A 131 -3.93 -6.35 15.87
CA VAL A 131 -3.66 -7.54 16.71
C VAL A 131 -2.36 -8.22 16.28
N THR A 132 -2.09 -8.30 14.98
CA THR A 132 -0.87 -8.90 14.45
C THR A 132 0.37 -8.10 14.86
N ILE A 133 0.31 -6.78 14.74
CA ILE A 133 1.43 -5.89 15.06
C ILE A 133 1.66 -5.83 16.58
N LEU A 134 0.60 -5.70 17.38
CA LEU A 134 0.72 -5.51 18.84
C LEU A 134 0.85 -6.83 19.61
N GLY A 135 0.25 -7.91 19.14
CA GLY A 135 0.19 -9.19 19.84
C GLY A 135 1.12 -10.27 19.29
N PHE A 136 1.39 -10.28 17.98
CA PHE A 136 2.17 -11.34 17.31
C PHE A 136 3.43 -10.82 16.62
N GLY A 137 3.90 -9.61 16.94
CA GLY A 137 5.04 -9.02 16.25
C GLY A 137 6.28 -9.91 16.27
N GLY A 138 6.60 -10.51 17.41
CA GLY A 138 7.72 -11.45 17.53
C GLY A 138 7.58 -12.72 16.67
N SER A 139 6.36 -13.24 16.49
CA SER A 139 6.10 -14.44 15.66
C SER A 139 6.23 -14.17 14.16
N PHE A 140 6.15 -12.91 13.75
CA PHE A 140 6.24 -12.49 12.34
C PHE A 140 7.57 -11.79 12.00
N GLY A 141 8.56 -11.90 12.88
CA GLY A 141 9.87 -11.30 12.68
C GLY A 141 9.88 -9.77 12.81
N LEU A 142 8.88 -9.17 13.47
CA LEU A 142 8.93 -7.77 13.87
C LEU A 142 9.85 -7.68 15.09
N SER A 143 10.99 -7.03 14.90
CA SER A 143 11.96 -6.81 15.96
C SER A 143 11.55 -5.60 16.80
N PRO A 144 11.84 -5.61 18.11
CA PRO A 144 11.60 -4.45 18.95
C PRO A 144 12.37 -3.25 18.38
N LEU A 145 11.64 -2.17 18.12
CA LEU A 145 12.20 -0.94 17.56
C LEU A 145 12.86 -0.13 18.67
N GLY A 146 14.10 0.32 18.45
CA GLY A 146 14.69 1.36 19.30
C GLY A 146 13.87 2.65 19.26
N THR A 147 14.06 3.54 20.25
CA THR A 147 13.32 4.81 20.34
C THR A 147 13.49 5.67 19.08
N GLN A 148 14.68 5.67 18.48
CA GLN A 148 14.96 6.39 17.23
C GLN A 148 14.17 5.81 16.05
N ALA A 149 14.19 4.49 15.87
CA ALA A 149 13.45 3.82 14.81
C ALA A 149 11.93 4.02 14.96
N PHE A 150 11.43 4.02 16.20
CA PHE A 150 10.01 4.31 16.48
C PHE A 150 9.61 5.75 16.11
N LEU A 151 10.46 6.74 16.39
CA LEU A 151 10.22 8.14 15.98
C LEU A 151 10.22 8.30 14.47
N VAL A 152 11.18 7.68 13.77
CA VAL A 152 11.23 7.67 12.30
C VAL A 152 9.97 7.03 11.75
N LEU A 153 9.54 5.87 12.28
CA LEU A 153 8.30 5.22 11.90
C LEU A 153 7.09 6.14 12.03
N LEU A 154 6.94 6.87 13.15
CA LEU A 154 5.85 7.82 13.35
C LEU A 154 5.83 8.93 12.31
N VAL A 155 6.99 9.50 11.99
CA VAL A 155 7.13 10.52 10.95
C VAL A 155 6.72 9.96 9.59
N PHE A 156 7.19 8.75 9.26
CA PHE A 156 6.86 8.09 8.00
C PHE A 156 5.40 7.65 7.90
N LEU A 157 4.74 7.31 9.01
CA LEU A 157 3.30 7.06 9.03
C LEU A 157 2.50 8.34 8.69
N GLY A 158 2.91 9.48 9.25
CA GLY A 158 2.31 10.78 8.91
C GLY A 158 2.56 11.18 7.45
N LEU A 159 3.78 10.95 6.97
CA LEU A 159 4.15 11.17 5.56
C LEU A 159 3.39 10.25 4.62
N ALA A 160 3.22 8.97 4.95
CA ALA A 160 2.51 8.00 4.14
C ALA A 160 1.07 8.46 3.86
N TYR A 161 0.37 8.99 4.88
CA TYR A 161 -0.96 9.57 4.69
C TYR A 161 -0.94 10.78 3.74
N SER A 162 0.02 11.69 3.90
CA SER A 162 0.17 12.87 3.04
C SER A 162 0.51 12.50 1.59
N ILE A 163 1.48 11.60 1.38
CA ILE A 163 1.89 11.12 0.05
C ILE A 163 0.72 10.41 -0.62
N MET A 164 0.00 9.56 0.12
CA MET A 164 -1.15 8.84 -0.40
C MET A 164 -2.25 9.80 -0.88
N ARG A 165 -2.61 10.78 -0.05
CA ARG A 165 -3.60 11.81 -0.41
C ARG A 165 -3.15 12.62 -1.63
N PHE A 166 -1.88 12.97 -1.68
CA PHE A 166 -1.30 13.68 -2.82
C PHE A 166 -1.34 12.84 -4.10
N MET A 167 -0.92 11.57 -4.05
CA MET A 167 -0.95 10.64 -5.18
C MET A 167 -2.38 10.39 -5.68
N LEU A 168 -3.33 10.18 -4.78
CA LEU A 168 -4.75 10.04 -5.13
C LEU A 168 -5.27 11.31 -5.83
N GLY A 169 -4.97 12.49 -5.29
CA GLY A 169 -5.37 13.77 -5.90
C GLY A 169 -4.78 13.97 -7.30
N LEU A 170 -3.51 13.61 -7.49
CA LEU A 170 -2.81 13.72 -8.77
C LEU A 170 -3.39 12.77 -9.82
N PHE A 171 -3.78 11.55 -9.41
CA PHE A 171 -4.47 10.59 -10.27
C PHE A 171 -5.89 11.03 -10.63
N ASP A 172 -6.66 11.54 -9.66
CA ASP A 172 -8.01 12.08 -9.90
C ASP A 172 -8.01 13.26 -10.87
N GLN A 173 -7.02 14.16 -10.74
CA GLN A 173 -6.84 15.27 -11.68
C GLN A 173 -6.49 14.76 -13.08
N GLY A 174 -5.59 13.79 -13.19
CA GLY A 174 -5.25 13.13 -14.45
C GLY A 174 -6.48 12.49 -15.12
N GLU A 175 -7.37 11.87 -14.34
CA GLU A 175 -8.60 11.28 -14.85
C GLU A 175 -9.57 12.34 -15.40
N ARG A 176 -9.76 13.45 -14.66
CA ARG A 176 -10.58 14.57 -15.11
C ARG A 176 -10.08 15.17 -16.42
N LEU A 177 -8.76 15.33 -16.57
CA LEU A 177 -8.15 15.85 -17.80
C LEU A 177 -8.31 14.89 -18.97
N LEU A 178 -8.11 13.58 -18.75
CA LEU A 178 -8.23 12.56 -19.79
C LEU A 178 -9.68 12.40 -20.27
N ASN A 179 -10.64 12.46 -19.35
CA ASN A 179 -12.07 12.42 -19.68
C ASN A 179 -12.51 13.68 -20.43
N ARG A 180 -11.98 14.86 -20.09
CA ARG A 180 -12.15 16.09 -20.88
C ARG A 180 -11.65 15.92 -22.33
N GLY A 181 -10.47 15.33 -22.51
CA GLY A 181 -9.90 15.06 -23.83
C GLY A 181 -10.71 14.05 -24.66
N ARG A 182 -11.27 13.02 -24.02
CA ARG A 182 -12.16 12.04 -24.70
C ARG A 182 -13.50 12.65 -25.13
N HIS A 183 -14.06 13.58 -24.36
CA HIS A 183 -15.29 14.28 -24.74
C HIS A 183 -15.10 15.20 -25.96
N LEU A 184 -13.92 15.83 -26.10
CA LEU A 184 -13.59 16.66 -27.26
C LEU A 184 -13.40 15.83 -28.55
N ARG A 185 -12.82 14.63 -28.43
CA ARG A 185 -12.58 13.73 -29.56
C ARG A 185 -13.85 12.99 -30.04
N LYS A 186 -14.91 12.93 -29.24
CA LYS A 186 -16.22 12.35 -29.62
C LYS A 186 -17.15 13.32 -30.36
N ARG A 187 -16.75 14.59 -30.49
CA ARG A 187 -17.48 15.66 -31.20
C ARG A 187 -16.89 16.01 -32.58
N ARG A 188 -15.83 15.32 -33.01
CA ARG A 188 -15.31 15.32 -34.38
C ARG A 188 -15.55 13.95 -34.98
#